data_AF-A0A0S3RDV8-F1
#
_entry.id   AF-A0A0S3RDV8-F1
#
_cell.length_a   1.000
_cell.length_b   1.000
_cell.length_c   1.000
_cell.angle_alpha   90.00
_cell.angle_beta   90.00
_cell.angle_gamma   90.00
#
_symmetry.space_group_name_H-M   'P 1'
#
loop_
_entity.id
_entity.type
_entity.pdbx_description
1 polymer ?
#
loop_
_entity_poly.entity_id
_entity_poly.type
_entity_poly.pdbx_seq_one_letter_code
_entity_poly.pdbx_strand_id
1 'polypeptide(L)'
;MAAFTPIALQYSSTSSLHSLLPSLEASRDHNSWWGKVRSYKSAGKRSLQQNITRGLTIQSAATKPAKSPAEEDWKVKREYLVQKRVRSVDAKEALRLQKENNFVILDVRPEAEFKEAHPPDAINVQIYRLIKEWTAWDIARRAAFAFFGIFSGTEENPEFIQSVEAKLDKNAKIIVACSAGGTLKPSQNLPEGQQSRSLIAAYLLVLNGFSNVFHLEGGLYSWFKEDLPSVSEE
;
A
#
# COMPACT_ATOMS: atom_id res chain seq x y z
N MET A 1 -27.13 16.02 -49.98
CA MET A 1 -26.54 17.37 -50.15
C MET A 1 -27.19 18.30 -49.14
N ALA A 2 -26.63 18.40 -47.94
CA ALA A 2 -26.97 19.44 -46.97
C ALA A 2 -25.72 19.66 -46.10
N ALA A 3 -25.12 20.83 -46.25
CA ALA A 3 -23.84 21.20 -45.65
C ALA A 3 -24.07 21.75 -44.24
N PHE A 4 -23.27 21.28 -43.29
CA PHE A 4 -23.16 21.87 -41.96
C PHE A 4 -21.80 22.55 -41.83
N THR A 5 -21.85 23.86 -41.64
CA THR A 5 -20.70 24.75 -41.40
C THR A 5 -20.31 24.70 -39.91
N PRO A 6 -19.02 24.77 -39.55
CA PRO A 6 -18.59 24.85 -38.16
C PRO A 6 -18.45 26.30 -37.69
N ILE A 7 -18.99 26.60 -36.51
CA ILE A 7 -18.79 27.88 -35.81
C ILE A 7 -17.55 27.76 -34.93
N ALA A 8 -16.54 28.57 -35.23
CA ALA A 8 -15.33 28.72 -34.43
C ALA A 8 -15.60 29.58 -33.19
N LEU A 9 -15.30 29.05 -32.00
CA LEU A 9 -15.25 29.82 -30.76
C LEU A 9 -13.85 30.44 -30.63
N GLN A 10 -13.81 31.77 -30.64
CA GLN A 10 -12.63 32.58 -30.44
C GLN A 10 -12.14 32.46 -28.99
N TYR A 11 -10.88 32.08 -28.83
CA TYR A 11 -10.12 32.21 -27.58
C TYR A 11 -9.62 33.65 -27.45
N SER A 12 -10.16 34.40 -26.49
CA SER A 12 -9.61 35.70 -26.09
C SER A 12 -8.48 35.49 -25.10
N SER A 13 -7.27 35.84 -25.54
CA SER A 13 -6.05 35.90 -24.76
C SER A 13 -5.96 37.28 -24.12
N THR A 14 -5.79 37.38 -22.79
CA THR A 14 -5.20 38.58 -22.19
C THR A 14 -4.20 38.22 -21.10
N SER A 15 -3.18 39.06 -21.10
CA SER A 15 -1.84 38.94 -20.55
C SER A 15 -1.71 39.49 -19.14
N SER A 16 -0.51 39.28 -18.59
CA SER A 16 0.17 40.05 -17.54
C SER A 16 -0.14 39.67 -16.09
N LEU A 17 0.76 38.86 -15.51
CA LEU A 17 1.19 39.06 -14.14
C LEU A 17 2.71 38.94 -14.07
N HIS A 18 3.31 40.03 -13.60
CA HIS A 18 4.72 40.26 -13.45
C HIS A 18 5.39 39.25 -12.51
N SER A 19 6.55 38.79 -12.95
CA SER A 19 7.55 38.07 -12.18
C SER A 19 8.13 38.95 -11.06
N LEU A 20 8.05 38.49 -9.81
CA LEU A 20 8.87 39.00 -8.70
C LEU A 20 9.94 37.97 -8.38
N LEU A 21 11.13 38.18 -8.95
CA LEU A 21 12.40 37.60 -8.51
C LEU A 21 12.98 38.50 -7.40
N PRO A 22 13.33 37.96 -6.22
CA PRO A 22 14.21 38.66 -5.30
C PRO A 22 15.66 38.48 -5.78
N SER A 23 16.30 39.59 -6.15
CA SER A 23 17.73 39.66 -6.41
C SER A 23 18.52 39.49 -5.10
N LEU A 24 19.42 38.51 -5.09
CA LEU A 24 20.47 38.33 -4.09
C LEU A 24 21.51 39.45 -4.25
N GLU A 25 21.43 40.50 -3.44
CA GLU A 25 22.54 41.43 -3.23
C GLU A 25 23.47 40.86 -2.15
N ALA A 26 24.65 40.42 -2.58
CA ALA A 26 25.75 40.06 -1.71
C ALA A 26 26.55 41.33 -1.37
N SER A 27 26.39 41.87 -0.16
CA SER A 27 27.29 42.89 0.38
C SER A 27 28.58 42.23 0.85
N ARG A 28 29.68 42.58 0.18
CA ARG A 28 31.05 42.28 0.59
C ARG A 28 31.43 43.21 1.74
N ASP A 29 31.52 42.68 2.95
CA ASP A 29 32.19 43.36 4.05
C ASP A 29 33.64 42.88 4.17
N HIS A 30 34.54 43.75 3.72
CA HIS A 30 35.94 43.75 4.11
C HIS A 30 36.03 44.22 5.57
N ASN A 31 36.53 43.39 6.48
CA ASN A 31 37.23 43.88 7.66
C ASN A 31 38.32 42.92 8.09
N SER A 32 39.55 43.34 7.82
CA SER A 32 40.80 42.71 8.20
C SER A 32 41.03 42.86 9.70
N TRP A 33 40.88 41.78 10.46
CA TRP A 33 41.34 41.71 11.85
C TRP A 33 42.74 41.10 11.89
N TRP A 34 43.72 41.92 12.27
CA TRP A 34 45.10 41.52 12.51
C TRP A 34 45.23 40.85 13.88
N GLY A 35 45.15 39.51 13.91
CA GLY A 35 45.38 38.70 15.10
C GLY A 35 46.86 38.38 15.29
N LYS A 36 47.52 39.10 16.20
CA LYS A 36 48.93 38.93 16.57
C LYS A 36 49.16 37.56 17.22
N VAL A 37 49.80 36.64 16.51
CA VAL A 37 50.21 35.32 17.04
C VAL A 37 51.40 35.52 17.99
N ARG A 38 51.16 35.36 19.30
CA ARG A 38 52.22 35.29 20.31
C ARG A 38 52.57 33.83 20.54
N SER A 39 53.75 33.43 20.07
CA SER A 39 54.36 32.14 20.40
C SER A 39 54.88 32.17 21.83
N TYR A 40 54.34 31.32 22.69
CA TYR A 40 54.91 30.98 23.99
C TYR A 40 55.42 29.54 23.90
N LYS A 41 56.74 29.37 24.04
CA LYS A 41 57.38 28.06 24.21
C LYS A 41 57.67 27.80 25.68
N SER A 42 57.59 26.50 26.02
CA SER A 42 58.18 25.81 27.16
C SER A 42 57.33 25.70 28.43
N ALA A 43 56.87 24.48 28.73
CA ALA A 43 57.60 23.60 29.64
C ALA A 43 56.98 22.19 29.59
N GLY A 44 57.81 21.18 29.30
CA GLY A 44 57.40 19.79 29.25
C GLY A 44 56.96 19.29 30.62
N LYS A 45 55.72 18.79 30.69
CA LYS A 45 55.29 17.85 31.73
C LYS A 45 55.12 16.49 31.05
N ARG A 46 55.98 15.53 31.42
CA ARG A 46 55.78 14.11 31.10
C ARG A 46 54.49 13.66 31.79
N SER A 47 53.41 13.58 31.01
CA SER A 47 52.17 12.92 31.42
C SER A 47 52.29 11.44 31.07
N LEU A 48 52.48 10.60 32.09
CA LEU A 48 52.20 9.16 32.00
C LEU A 48 50.69 9.01 31.89
N GLN A 49 50.16 9.02 30.67
CA GLN A 49 48.75 8.79 30.43
C GLN A 49 48.55 7.34 30.02
N GLN A 50 48.03 6.59 30.98
CA GLN A 50 47.69 5.18 30.89
C GLN A 50 46.86 4.92 29.63
N ASN A 51 47.23 3.88 28.88
CA ASN A 51 46.46 3.35 27.77
C ASN A 51 45.11 2.84 28.29
N ILE A 52 44.12 3.72 28.37
CA ILE A 52 42.72 3.33 28.44
C ILE A 52 42.39 2.84 27.04
N THR A 53 42.40 1.53 26.85
CA THR A 53 41.68 0.89 25.74
C THR A 53 40.22 1.29 25.87
N ARG A 54 39.84 2.38 25.20
CA ARG A 54 38.44 2.73 25.00
C ARG A 54 37.88 1.64 24.10
N GLY A 55 37.21 0.66 24.71
CA GLY A 55 36.36 -0.28 23.99
C GLY A 55 35.43 0.54 23.11
N LEU A 56 35.50 0.32 21.80
CA LEU A 56 34.57 0.92 20.86
C LEU A 56 33.21 0.26 21.11
N THR A 57 32.38 0.86 21.96
CA THR A 57 30.99 0.45 22.09
C THR A 57 30.27 0.91 20.83
N ILE A 58 30.16 0.00 19.86
CA ILE A 58 29.31 0.19 18.70
C ILE A 58 27.87 0.17 19.23
N GLN A 59 27.29 1.34 19.44
CA GLN A 59 25.85 1.45 19.60
C GLN A 59 25.26 1.17 18.22
N SER A 60 24.51 0.07 18.11
CA SER A 60 23.85 -0.37 16.88
C SER A 60 23.29 0.81 16.10
N ALA A 61 23.70 0.94 14.84
CA ALA A 61 23.08 1.86 13.90
C ALA A 61 21.56 1.62 13.93
N ALA A 62 20.80 2.70 14.09
CA ALA A 62 19.34 2.67 14.24
C ALA A 62 18.70 1.76 13.19
N THR A 63 18.40 0.53 13.56
CA THR A 63 17.55 -0.35 12.77
C THR A 63 16.20 0.34 12.75
N LYS A 64 15.76 0.81 11.59
CA LYS A 64 14.40 1.32 11.42
C LYS A 64 13.44 0.29 12.05
N PRO A 65 12.41 0.72 12.80
CA PRO A 65 11.44 -0.19 13.37
C PRO A 65 10.93 -1.14 12.26
N ALA A 66 10.65 -2.39 12.62
CA ALA A 66 10.13 -3.38 11.68
C ALA A 66 8.88 -2.80 11.00
N LYS A 67 8.89 -2.77 9.66
CA LYS A 67 7.76 -2.29 8.88
C LYS A 67 6.53 -3.12 9.25
N SER A 68 5.38 -2.46 9.36
CA SER A 68 4.12 -3.20 9.51
C SER A 68 3.90 -4.07 8.26
N PRO A 69 3.18 -5.21 8.36
CA PRO A 69 2.85 -6.04 7.20
C PRO A 69 2.16 -5.27 6.06
N ALA A 70 1.50 -4.16 6.40
CA ALA A 70 0.90 -3.19 5.48
C ALA A 70 1.95 -2.48 4.60
N GLU A 71 3.04 -2.02 5.20
CA GLU A 71 4.08 -1.18 4.59
C GLU A 71 5.16 -1.95 3.82
N GLU A 72 5.11 -3.28 3.89
CA GLU A 72 6.03 -4.11 3.13
C GLU A 72 5.82 -3.97 1.62
N ASP A 73 6.94 -4.00 0.90
CA ASP A 73 6.95 -3.89 -0.55
C ASP A 73 6.24 -5.10 -1.19
N TRP A 74 5.51 -4.85 -2.28
CA TRP A 74 4.74 -5.87 -2.99
C TRP A 74 5.61 -7.07 -3.37
N LYS A 75 6.85 -6.80 -3.78
CA LYS A 75 7.82 -7.83 -4.14
C LYS A 75 8.01 -8.87 -3.02
N VAL A 76 8.18 -8.40 -1.78
CA VAL A 76 8.40 -9.26 -0.60
C VAL A 76 7.14 -10.06 -0.30
N LYS A 77 5.97 -9.41 -0.33
CA LYS A 77 4.67 -10.07 -0.12
C LYS A 77 4.44 -11.17 -1.15
N ARG A 78 4.72 -10.89 -2.42
CA ARG A 78 4.61 -11.84 -3.52
C ARG A 78 5.56 -13.02 -3.34
N GLU A 79 6.83 -12.78 -3.04
CA GLU A 79 7.82 -13.84 -2.81
C GLU A 79 7.36 -14.76 -1.69
N TYR A 80 6.81 -14.21 -0.60
CA TYR A 80 6.25 -14.99 0.50
C TYR A 80 5.01 -15.81 0.09
N LEU A 81 4.08 -15.22 -0.66
CA LEU A 81 2.91 -15.92 -1.20
C LEU A 81 3.30 -17.09 -2.11
N VAL A 82 4.30 -16.88 -2.98
CA VAL A 82 4.85 -17.92 -3.86
C VAL A 82 5.55 -19.01 -3.05
N GLN A 83 6.35 -18.65 -2.05
CA GLN A 83 7.00 -19.59 -1.13
C GLN A 83 5.98 -20.48 -0.41
N LYS A 84 4.85 -19.89 -0.01
CA LYS A 84 3.73 -20.57 0.66
C LYS A 84 2.78 -21.27 -0.30
N ARG A 85 3.10 -21.28 -1.60
CA ARG A 85 2.38 -21.99 -2.66
C ARG A 85 0.92 -21.55 -2.79
N VAL A 86 0.64 -20.27 -2.55
CA VAL A 86 -0.68 -19.71 -2.83
C VAL A 86 -0.93 -19.79 -4.33
N ARG A 87 -2.02 -20.46 -4.72
CA ARG A 87 -2.37 -20.65 -6.12
C ARG A 87 -3.46 -19.68 -6.54
N SER A 88 -3.30 -19.13 -7.74
CA SER A 88 -4.36 -18.40 -8.42
C SER A 88 -5.23 -19.37 -9.22
N VAL A 89 -6.55 -19.20 -9.15
CA VAL A 89 -7.55 -19.99 -9.88
C VAL A 89 -8.44 -19.06 -10.69
N ASP A 90 -8.90 -19.52 -11.85
CA ASP A 90 -9.89 -18.79 -12.66
C ASP A 90 -11.30 -18.91 -12.06
N ALA A 91 -12.25 -18.13 -12.58
CA ALA A 91 -13.60 -18.08 -12.03
C ALA A 91 -14.37 -19.40 -12.17
N LYS A 92 -14.23 -20.12 -13.30
CA LYS A 92 -14.88 -21.43 -13.49
C LYS A 92 -14.26 -22.49 -12.59
N GLU A 93 -12.93 -22.49 -12.48
CA GLU A 93 -12.24 -23.37 -11.55
C GLU A 93 -12.64 -23.07 -10.11
N ALA A 94 -12.75 -21.81 -9.71
CA ALA A 94 -13.20 -21.43 -8.38
C ALA A 94 -14.62 -21.95 -8.08
N LEU A 95 -15.56 -21.81 -9.03
CA LEU A 95 -16.91 -22.37 -8.89
C LEU A 95 -16.87 -23.91 -8.76
N ARG A 96 -16.02 -24.57 -9.55
CA ARG A 96 -15.84 -26.03 -9.48
C ARG A 96 -15.30 -26.44 -8.11
N LEU A 97 -14.27 -25.76 -7.61
CA LEU A 97 -13.66 -26.01 -6.30
C LEU A 97 -14.63 -25.75 -5.15
N GLN A 98 -15.48 -24.72 -5.26
CA GLN A 98 -16.54 -24.44 -4.30
C GLN A 98 -17.52 -25.62 -4.21
N LYS A 99 -18.00 -26.13 -5.35
CA LYS A 99 -18.99 -27.22 -5.42
C LYS A 99 -18.42 -28.60 -5.08
N GLU A 100 -17.23 -28.93 -5.58
CA GLU A 100 -16.68 -30.29 -5.51
C GLU A 100 -15.76 -30.50 -4.30
N ASN A 101 -15.11 -29.45 -3.81
CA ASN A 101 -14.04 -29.56 -2.83
C ASN A 101 -14.29 -28.74 -1.55
N ASN A 102 -15.48 -28.18 -1.38
CA ASN A 102 -15.92 -27.36 -0.24
C ASN A 102 -14.97 -26.18 0.03
N PHE A 103 -14.57 -25.49 -1.03
CA PHE A 103 -13.85 -24.23 -0.88
C PHE A 103 -14.81 -23.11 -0.52
N VAL A 104 -14.40 -22.25 0.40
CA VAL A 104 -15.15 -21.05 0.76
C VAL A 104 -14.55 -19.86 0.03
N ILE A 105 -15.39 -19.08 -0.64
CA ILE A 105 -14.99 -17.82 -1.25
C ILE A 105 -15.05 -16.73 -0.17
N LEU A 106 -13.92 -16.09 0.10
CA LEU A 106 -13.80 -14.95 1.02
C LEU A 106 -13.79 -13.65 0.20
N ASP A 107 -14.89 -12.91 0.22
CA ASP A 107 -14.99 -11.59 -0.39
C ASP A 107 -14.44 -10.53 0.57
N VAL A 108 -13.38 -9.84 0.13
CA VAL A 108 -12.72 -8.79 0.93
C VAL A 108 -13.13 -7.36 0.56
N ARG A 109 -14.14 -7.21 -0.31
CA ARG A 109 -14.73 -5.91 -0.66
C ARG A 109 -15.53 -5.32 0.51
N PRO A 110 -15.82 -4.00 0.47
CA PRO A 110 -16.79 -3.39 1.36
C PRO A 110 -18.14 -4.10 1.36
N GLU A 111 -18.80 -4.08 2.51
CA GLU A 111 -20.11 -4.71 2.71
C GLU A 111 -21.15 -4.22 1.69
N ALA A 112 -21.11 -2.95 1.29
CA ALA A 112 -21.99 -2.42 0.24
C ALA A 112 -21.80 -3.14 -1.12
N GLU A 113 -20.56 -3.34 -1.56
CA GLU A 113 -20.27 -4.07 -2.81
C GLU A 113 -20.67 -5.55 -2.71
N PHE A 114 -20.62 -6.14 -1.51
CA PHE A 114 -21.03 -7.51 -1.27
C PHE A 114 -22.56 -7.65 -1.37
N LYS A 115 -23.31 -6.75 -0.73
CA LYS A 115 -24.78 -6.76 -0.75
C LYS A 115 -25.34 -6.63 -2.16
N GLU A 116 -24.72 -5.81 -3.00
CA GLU A 116 -25.14 -5.63 -4.40
C GLU A 116 -25.08 -6.94 -5.20
N ALA A 117 -23.95 -7.64 -5.17
CA ALA A 117 -23.78 -8.94 -5.82
C ALA A 117 -22.53 -9.66 -5.31
N HIS A 118 -22.65 -10.94 -4.98
CA HIS A 118 -21.53 -11.81 -4.60
C HIS A 118 -21.76 -13.28 -5.01
N PRO A 119 -20.73 -14.13 -5.06
CA PRO A 119 -20.90 -15.56 -5.30
C PRO A 119 -21.77 -16.21 -4.21
N PRO A 120 -22.60 -17.22 -4.52
CA PRO A 120 -23.39 -17.93 -3.51
C PRO A 120 -22.47 -18.54 -2.45
N ASP A 121 -22.93 -18.60 -1.20
CA ASP A 121 -22.20 -19.14 -0.04
C ASP A 121 -20.84 -18.47 0.25
N ALA A 122 -20.58 -17.29 -0.34
CA ALA A 122 -19.39 -16.51 -0.04
C ALA A 122 -19.52 -15.83 1.32
N ILE A 123 -18.38 -15.62 1.99
CA ILE A 123 -18.30 -14.91 3.25
C ILE A 123 -17.68 -13.55 3.01
N ASN A 124 -18.34 -12.48 3.47
CA ASN A 124 -17.74 -11.15 3.49
C ASN A 124 -16.90 -10.91 4.74
N VAL A 125 -15.65 -10.49 4.55
CA VAL A 125 -14.82 -9.86 5.58
C VAL A 125 -14.01 -8.73 4.93
N GLN A 126 -14.43 -7.49 5.16
CA GLN A 126 -13.79 -6.31 4.57
C GLN A 126 -12.36 -6.12 5.10
N ILE A 127 -11.38 -6.04 4.19
CA ILE A 127 -9.99 -5.73 4.51
C ILE A 127 -9.73 -4.22 4.68
N TYR A 128 -10.41 -3.39 3.89
CA TYR A 128 -10.26 -1.92 3.94
C TYR A 128 -11.58 -1.27 4.34
N ARG A 129 -11.62 -0.60 5.49
CA ARG A 129 -12.77 0.15 6.00
C ARG A 129 -12.68 1.62 5.57
N LEU A 130 -13.82 2.32 5.51
CA LEU A 130 -13.79 3.78 5.40
C LEU A 130 -13.14 4.36 6.67
N ILE A 131 -12.35 5.44 6.52
CA ILE A 131 -11.79 6.17 7.66
C ILE A 131 -12.96 6.69 8.51
N LYS A 132 -13.30 5.97 9.58
CA LYS A 132 -14.39 6.32 10.51
C LYS A 132 -13.91 7.26 11.61
N GLU A 133 -12.60 7.30 11.86
CA GLU A 133 -12.05 8.01 13.01
C GLU A 133 -11.87 9.50 12.68
N TRP A 134 -12.38 10.34 13.58
CA TRP A 134 -12.24 11.80 13.54
C TRP A 134 -11.05 12.25 14.37
N THR A 135 -9.95 11.49 14.32
CA THR A 135 -8.69 11.89 14.95
C THR A 135 -8.08 13.02 14.13
N ALA A 136 -7.44 14.01 14.78
CA ALA A 136 -6.82 15.15 14.09
C ALA A 136 -5.86 14.72 12.96
N TRP A 137 -5.19 13.58 13.14
CA TRP A 137 -4.34 12.96 12.12
C TRP A 137 -5.13 12.42 10.92
N ASP A 138 -6.27 11.77 11.14
CA ASP A 138 -7.12 11.25 10.07
C ASP A 138 -7.83 12.35 9.30
N ILE A 139 -8.21 13.44 9.98
CA ILE A 139 -8.73 14.64 9.34
C ILE A 139 -7.66 15.26 8.45
N ALA A 140 -6.42 15.39 8.94
CA ALA A 140 -5.31 15.92 8.15
C ALA A 140 -5.01 15.02 6.94
N ARG A 141 -4.98 13.69 7.14
CA ARG A 141 -4.78 12.70 6.08
C ARG A 141 -5.90 12.75 5.03
N ARG A 142 -7.16 12.83 5.47
CA ARG A 142 -8.33 12.97 4.61
C ARG A 142 -8.33 14.29 3.84
N ALA A 143 -7.95 15.40 4.47
CA ALA A 143 -7.82 16.69 3.82
C ALA A 143 -6.70 16.68 2.76
N ALA A 144 -5.57 16.05 3.07
CA ALA A 144 -4.49 15.86 2.10
C ALA A 144 -4.95 15.01 0.91
N PHE A 145 -5.60 13.88 1.15
CA PHE A 145 -6.15 13.05 0.07
C PHE A 145 -7.19 13.79 -0.76
N ALA A 146 -8.11 14.53 -0.13
CA ALA A 146 -9.08 15.36 -0.83
C ALA A 146 -8.41 16.46 -1.69
N PHE A 147 -7.31 17.07 -1.22
CA PHE A 147 -6.52 18.02 -1.99
C PHE A 147 -5.93 17.39 -3.27
N PHE A 148 -5.56 16.10 -3.22
CA PHE A 148 -5.15 15.33 -4.39
C PHE A 148 -6.32 14.66 -5.15
N GLY A 149 -7.57 15.03 -4.85
CA GLY A 149 -8.76 14.51 -5.53
C GLY A 149 -9.22 13.12 -5.08
N ILE A 150 -8.66 12.59 -3.99
CA ILE A 150 -9.03 11.29 -3.40
C ILE A 150 -9.98 11.54 -2.23
N PHE A 151 -11.28 11.50 -2.49
CA PHE A 151 -12.31 11.81 -1.47
C PHE A 151 -12.75 10.59 -0.64
N SER A 152 -12.48 9.38 -1.14
CA SER A 152 -12.88 8.10 -0.54
C SER A 152 -11.67 7.38 0.08
N GLY A 153 -10.98 8.05 1.02
CA GLY A 153 -9.87 7.44 1.74
C GLY A 153 -10.33 6.18 2.48
N THR A 154 -9.64 5.07 2.26
CA THR A 154 -9.84 3.81 2.98
C THR A 154 -8.65 3.53 3.89
N GLU A 155 -8.92 2.92 5.04
CA GLU A 155 -7.94 2.48 6.02
C GLU A 155 -7.98 0.96 6.12
N GLU A 156 -6.85 0.33 6.46
CA GLU A 156 -6.82 -1.09 6.80
C GLU A 156 -7.70 -1.39 8.02
N ASN A 157 -8.42 -2.51 7.97
CA ASN A 157 -9.26 -2.95 9.06
C ASN A 157 -8.42 -3.78 10.06
N PRO A 158 -8.13 -3.27 11.28
CA PRO A 158 -7.35 -4.02 12.28
C PRO A 158 -8.08 -5.30 12.74
N GLU A 159 -9.40 -5.35 12.62
CA GLU A 159 -10.24 -6.49 13.02
C GLU A 159 -10.36 -7.56 11.93
N PHE A 160 -9.67 -7.40 10.79
CA PHE A 160 -9.79 -8.29 9.63
C PHE A 160 -9.49 -9.75 10.00
N ILE A 161 -8.35 -10.03 10.61
CA ILE A 161 -7.94 -11.41 10.94
C ILE A 161 -8.86 -12.03 11.99
N GLN A 162 -9.21 -11.27 13.04
CA GLN A 162 -10.13 -11.74 14.09
C GLN A 162 -11.49 -12.11 13.51
N SER A 163 -12.00 -11.29 12.58
CA SER A 163 -13.27 -11.54 11.89
C SER A 163 -13.21 -12.78 10.98
N VAL A 164 -12.06 -13.05 10.34
CA VAL A 164 -11.87 -14.29 9.57
C VAL A 164 -11.78 -15.51 10.49
N GLU A 165 -10.98 -15.46 11.55
CA GLU A 165 -10.82 -16.56 12.51
C GLU A 165 -12.13 -16.91 13.23
N ALA A 166 -13.04 -15.95 13.42
CA ALA A 166 -14.36 -16.19 13.98
C ALA A 166 -15.29 -16.97 13.02
N LYS A 167 -15.07 -16.89 11.71
CA LYS A 167 -15.93 -17.51 10.68
C LYS A 167 -15.31 -18.75 10.02
N LEU A 168 -13.97 -18.85 10.01
CA LEU A 168 -13.23 -19.86 9.26
C LEU A 168 -12.08 -20.45 10.07
N ASP A 169 -11.96 -21.78 10.00
CA ASP A 169 -10.82 -22.50 10.58
C ASP A 169 -9.52 -22.22 9.81
N LYS A 170 -8.38 -22.28 10.49
CA LYS A 170 -7.05 -22.06 9.87
C LYS A 170 -6.70 -23.07 8.76
N ASN A 171 -7.30 -24.26 8.82
CA ASN A 171 -7.12 -25.32 7.83
C ASN A 171 -8.19 -25.28 6.72
N ALA A 172 -9.19 -24.39 6.80
CA ALA A 172 -10.23 -24.26 5.80
C ALA A 172 -9.64 -23.93 4.42
N LYS A 173 -10.29 -24.41 3.36
CA LYS A 173 -9.87 -24.15 1.99
C LYS A 173 -10.52 -22.84 1.53
N ILE A 174 -9.72 -21.80 1.36
CA ILE A 174 -10.21 -20.42 1.18
C ILE A 174 -9.79 -19.92 -0.20
N ILE A 175 -10.72 -19.36 -0.97
CA ILE A 175 -10.44 -18.61 -2.20
C ILE A 175 -10.71 -17.14 -1.90
N VAL A 176 -9.67 -16.33 -1.87
CA VAL A 176 -9.78 -14.89 -1.58
C VAL A 176 -10.12 -14.11 -2.85
N ALA A 177 -11.16 -13.30 -2.79
CA ALA A 177 -11.71 -12.56 -3.91
C ALA A 177 -11.86 -11.06 -3.60
N CYS A 178 -11.60 -10.21 -4.60
CA CYS A 178 -11.90 -8.78 -4.59
C CYS A 178 -12.46 -8.37 -5.96
N SER A 179 -12.75 -7.08 -6.21
CA SER A 179 -13.43 -6.67 -7.46
C SER A 179 -12.61 -7.00 -8.72
N ALA A 180 -11.36 -6.53 -8.84
CA ALA A 180 -10.55 -6.69 -10.07
C ALA A 180 -9.64 -7.93 -10.10
N GLY A 181 -9.32 -8.50 -8.93
CA GLY A 181 -8.25 -9.49 -8.81
C GLY A 181 -6.87 -8.91 -9.10
N GLY A 182 -5.83 -9.67 -8.78
CA GLY A 182 -4.44 -9.34 -9.13
C GLY A 182 -3.78 -10.50 -9.85
N THR A 183 -2.46 -10.48 -9.95
CA THR A 183 -1.72 -11.64 -10.46
C THR A 183 -0.39 -11.83 -9.74
N LEU A 184 -0.13 -13.08 -9.35
CA LEU A 184 1.18 -13.51 -8.86
C LEU A 184 2.13 -13.86 -10.02
N LYS A 185 1.61 -14.02 -11.24
CA LYS A 185 2.40 -14.41 -12.41
C LYS A 185 3.13 -13.17 -12.96
N PRO A 186 4.45 -13.24 -13.15
CA PRO A 186 5.19 -12.13 -13.74
C PRO A 186 4.87 -12.06 -15.25
N SER A 187 4.85 -10.85 -15.81
CA SER A 187 4.68 -10.60 -17.25
C SER A 187 5.67 -9.54 -17.73
N GLN A 188 5.81 -9.36 -19.05
CA GLN A 188 6.72 -8.36 -19.62
C GLN A 188 6.43 -6.93 -19.12
N ASN A 189 5.16 -6.59 -18.94
CA ASN A 189 4.72 -5.28 -18.46
C ASN A 189 4.72 -5.19 -16.92
N LEU A 190 4.62 -6.33 -16.23
CA LEU A 190 4.49 -6.42 -14.79
C LEU A 190 5.46 -7.50 -14.26
N PRO A 191 6.76 -7.18 -14.12
CA PRO A 191 7.78 -8.15 -13.73
C PRO A 191 7.52 -8.75 -12.34
N GLU A 192 6.86 -8.01 -11.46
CA GLU A 192 6.47 -8.48 -10.12
C GLU A 192 4.99 -8.87 -10.05
N GLY A 193 4.30 -9.03 -11.18
CA GLY A 193 2.85 -9.23 -11.22
C GLY A 193 2.08 -7.98 -10.77
N GLN A 194 0.85 -8.16 -10.31
CA GLN A 194 -0.06 -7.07 -9.93
C GLN A 194 -0.61 -7.29 -8.53
N GLN A 195 -0.33 -6.35 -7.62
CA GLN A 195 -0.93 -6.31 -6.30
C GLN A 195 -2.44 -6.03 -6.41
N SER A 196 -3.22 -6.67 -5.55
CA SER A 196 -4.66 -6.43 -5.39
C SER A 196 -5.08 -6.59 -3.93
N ARG A 197 -6.29 -6.11 -3.59
CA ARG A 197 -6.85 -6.26 -2.23
C ARG A 197 -6.93 -7.72 -1.79
N SER A 198 -7.26 -8.64 -2.71
CA SER A 198 -7.35 -10.07 -2.44
C SER A 198 -5.97 -10.70 -2.21
N LEU A 199 -4.92 -10.24 -2.88
CA LEU A 199 -3.55 -10.71 -2.64
C LEU A 199 -2.97 -10.20 -1.32
N ILE A 200 -3.30 -8.96 -0.94
CA ILE A 200 -2.93 -8.45 0.39
C ILE A 200 -3.68 -9.22 1.49
N ALA A 201 -4.98 -9.48 1.31
CA ALA A 201 -5.72 -10.35 2.23
C ALA A 201 -5.12 -11.76 2.32
N ALA A 202 -4.79 -12.38 1.18
CA ALA A 202 -4.14 -13.69 1.16
C ALA A 202 -2.80 -13.67 1.91
N TYR A 203 -2.02 -12.60 1.77
CA TYR A 203 -0.76 -12.43 2.50
C TYR A 203 -0.99 -12.41 4.01
N LEU A 204 -1.95 -11.60 4.48
CA LEU A 204 -2.31 -11.52 5.89
C LEU A 204 -2.81 -12.87 6.44
N LEU A 205 -3.63 -13.60 5.68
CA LEU A 205 -4.09 -14.94 6.08
C LEU A 205 -2.92 -15.91 6.24
N VAL A 206 -2.03 -15.98 5.26
CA VAL A 206 -0.90 -16.91 5.30
C VAL A 206 0.08 -16.55 6.43
N LEU A 207 0.29 -15.26 6.72
CA LEU A 207 1.06 -14.81 7.88
C LEU A 207 0.45 -15.30 9.21
N ASN A 208 -0.89 -15.33 9.31
CA ASN A 208 -1.62 -15.75 10.51
C ASN A 208 -1.87 -17.27 10.58
N GLY A 209 -1.21 -18.05 9.73
CA GLY A 209 -1.17 -19.51 9.80
C GLY A 209 -2.25 -20.23 9.00
N PHE A 210 -2.97 -19.54 8.11
CA PHE A 210 -3.89 -20.19 7.19
C PHE A 210 -3.11 -20.97 6.12
N SER A 211 -3.37 -22.27 6.00
CA SER A 211 -2.54 -23.17 5.17
C SER A 211 -3.05 -23.33 3.75
N ASN A 212 -4.37 -23.26 3.53
CA ASN A 212 -5.02 -23.59 2.26
C ASN A 212 -5.63 -22.34 1.61
N VAL A 213 -4.78 -21.36 1.31
CA VAL A 213 -5.19 -20.07 0.73
C VAL A 213 -4.97 -20.06 -0.78
N PHE A 214 -6.02 -19.69 -1.50
CA PHE A 214 -6.08 -19.54 -2.94
C PHE A 214 -6.53 -18.12 -3.28
N HIS A 215 -6.24 -17.69 -4.50
CA HIS A 215 -6.56 -16.35 -4.99
C HIS A 215 -7.42 -16.45 -6.25
N LEU A 216 -8.49 -15.66 -6.33
CA LEU A 216 -9.32 -15.57 -7.53
C LEU A 216 -8.68 -14.64 -8.58
N GLU A 217 -8.14 -15.21 -9.66
CA GLU A 217 -7.56 -14.46 -10.78
C GLU A 217 -8.66 -13.70 -11.54
N GLY A 218 -8.41 -12.43 -11.88
CA GLY A 218 -9.42 -11.55 -12.48
C GLY A 218 -10.55 -11.08 -11.55
N GLY A 219 -10.55 -11.56 -10.29
CA GLY A 219 -11.49 -11.15 -9.25
C GLY A 219 -12.95 -11.43 -9.60
N LEU A 220 -13.84 -10.78 -8.86
CA LEU A 220 -15.28 -10.92 -9.06
C LEU A 220 -15.76 -10.28 -10.36
N TYR A 221 -15.01 -9.33 -10.93
CA TYR A 221 -15.28 -8.84 -12.28
C TYR A 221 -15.24 -9.99 -13.31
N SER A 222 -14.25 -10.88 -13.25
CA SER A 222 -14.21 -12.05 -14.14
C SER A 222 -15.35 -13.03 -13.83
N TRP A 223 -15.68 -13.21 -12.56
CA TRP A 223 -16.81 -14.06 -12.13
C TRP A 223 -18.13 -13.61 -12.76
N PHE A 224 -18.47 -12.33 -12.66
CA PHE A 224 -19.69 -11.79 -13.24
C PHE A 224 -19.63 -11.72 -14.76
N LYS A 225 -18.46 -11.42 -15.34
CA LYS A 225 -18.27 -11.41 -16.81
C LYS A 225 -18.49 -12.79 -17.44
N GLU A 226 -18.22 -13.86 -16.70
CA GLU A 226 -18.42 -15.23 -17.14
C GLU A 226 -19.85 -15.75 -16.85
N ASP A 227 -20.76 -14.86 -16.44
CA ASP A 227 -22.16 -15.17 -16.12
C ASP A 227 -22.31 -16.30 -15.09
N LEU A 228 -21.37 -16.37 -14.13
CA LEU A 228 -21.42 -17.34 -13.04
C LEU A 228 -22.48 -16.96 -11.99
N PRO A 229 -23.00 -17.92 -11.21
CA PRO A 229 -24.06 -17.65 -10.23
C PRO A 229 -23.66 -16.56 -9.24
N SER A 230 -24.57 -15.63 -8.98
CA SER A 230 -24.43 -14.57 -7.99
C SER A 230 -25.73 -14.35 -7.23
N VAL A 231 -25.61 -13.89 -5.99
CA VAL A 231 -26.71 -13.53 -5.10
C VAL A 231 -26.53 -12.09 -4.62
N SER A 232 -27.63 -11.45 -4.27
CA SER A 232 -27.66 -10.12 -3.66
C SER A 232 -28.35 -10.21 -2.30
N GLU A 233 -27.94 -9.36 -1.36
CA GLU A 233 -28.61 -9.17 -0.07
C GLU A 233 -29.44 -7.89 -0.12
N GLU A 234 -30.65 -7.94 0.45
CA GLU A 234 -31.53 -6.78 0.64
C GLU A 234 -31.20 -5.99 1.90
#